data_AF-A0A8J6IEZ8-F1
#
_entry.id   AF-A0A8J6IEZ8-F1
#
_cell.length_a   1.000
_cell.length_b   1.000
_cell.length_c   1.000
_cell.angle_alpha   90.00
_cell.angle_beta   90.00
_cell.angle_gamma   90.00
#
_symmetry.space_group_name_H-M   'P 1'
#
loop_
_entity.id
_entity.type
_entity.pdbx_description
1 polymer ?
#
loop_
_entity_poly.entity_id
_entity_poly.type
_entity_poly.pdbx_seq_one_letter_code
_entity_poly.pdbx_strand_id
1 'polypeptide(L)'
;MYVVYAVLAVLGAVLFFIGTGMVGNETVYDDQVPGINLAIVGVVLANAAGVLLLLAGRRSVTTRRVAVLGAVPVAQEKVATITAPASSAHLVGGEGLTHFHRADCAMAAGREWPELDRSAHERAGRTACGVCKP
;
A
#
# COMPACT_ATOMS: atom_id res chain seq x y z
N MET A 1 7.87 26.61 -14.84
CA MET A 1 8.08 25.20 -14.43
C MET A 1 7.17 24.21 -15.17
N TYR A 2 5.98 24.59 -15.63
CA TYR A 2 5.07 23.67 -16.35
C TYR A 2 5.51 23.28 -17.77
N VAL A 3 6.34 24.11 -18.42
CA VAL A 3 6.82 23.90 -19.79
C VAL A 3 7.56 22.58 -19.95
N VAL A 4 8.39 22.19 -18.97
CA VAL A 4 9.16 20.93 -19.03
C VAL A 4 8.23 19.72 -19.06
N TYR A 5 7.17 19.70 -18.25
CA TYR A 5 6.21 18.58 -18.24
C TYR A 5 5.41 18.53 -19.53
N ALA A 6 5.01 19.68 -20.07
CA ALA A 6 4.32 19.76 -21.35
C ALA A 6 5.20 19.24 -22.49
N VAL A 7 6.48 19.62 -22.52
CA VAL A 7 7.45 19.13 -23.53
C VAL A 7 7.61 17.61 -23.43
N LEU A 8 7.80 17.05 -22.23
CA LEU A 8 7.93 15.60 -22.05
C LEU A 8 6.65 14.84 -22.47
N ALA A 9 5.47 15.37 -22.14
CA ALA A 9 4.20 14.79 -22.54
C ALA A 9 4.01 14.81 -24.07
N VAL A 10 4.33 15.93 -24.72
CA VAL A 10 4.26 16.07 -26.17
C VAL A 10 5.26 15.15 -26.86
N LEU A 11 6.51 15.11 -26.40
CA LEU A 11 7.51 14.18 -26.94
C LEU A 11 7.07 12.72 -26.78
N GLY A 12 6.54 12.35 -25.61
CA GLY A 12 6.00 11.02 -25.38
C GLY A 12 4.86 10.66 -26.34
N ALA A 13 3.91 11.58 -26.55
CA ALA A 13 2.82 11.40 -27.51
C ALA A 13 3.32 11.26 -28.95
N VAL A 14 4.28 12.10 -29.37
CA VAL A 14 4.89 12.05 -30.70
C VAL A 14 5.56 10.69 -30.93
N LEU A 15 6.38 10.21 -29.98
CA LEU A 15 7.04 8.91 -30.10
C LEU A 15 6.03 7.76 -30.15
N PHE A 16 4.95 7.84 -29.36
CA PHE A 16 3.87 6.88 -29.41
C PHE A 16 3.23 6.80 -30.80
N PHE A 17 2.81 7.93 -31.37
CA PHE A 17 2.16 7.95 -32.68
C PHE A 17 3.12 7.51 -33.81
N ILE A 18 4.39 7.90 -33.75
CA ILE A 18 5.39 7.43 -34.73
C ILE A 18 5.55 5.91 -34.61
N GLY A 19 5.74 5.39 -33.40
CA GLY A 19 5.90 3.95 -33.17
C GLY A 19 4.70 3.13 -33.64
N THR A 20 3.48 3.57 -33.30
CA THR A 20 2.25 2.93 -33.80
C THR A 20 2.12 3.02 -35.32
N GLY A 21 2.49 4.16 -35.92
CA GLY A 21 2.49 4.34 -37.37
C GLY A 21 3.44 3.39 -38.10
N MET A 22 4.60 3.08 -37.53
CA MET A 22 5.54 2.09 -38.07
C MET A 22 4.97 0.67 -38.07
N VAL A 23 4.20 0.31 -37.04
CA VAL A 23 3.58 -1.02 -36.91
C VAL A 23 2.37 -1.18 -37.83
N GLY A 24 1.61 -0.11 -38.07
CA GLY A 24 0.29 -0.19 -38.71
C GLY A 24 0.24 -0.78 -40.12
N ASN A 25 1.36 -0.77 -40.85
CA ASN A 25 1.46 -1.34 -42.20
C ASN A 25 2.32 -2.62 -42.26
N GLU A 26 2.82 -3.09 -41.13
CA GLU A 26 3.78 -4.20 -41.09
C GLU A 26 3.09 -5.51 -40.71
N THR A 27 3.44 -6.59 -41.43
CA THR A 27 2.83 -7.92 -41.27
C THR A 27 3.78 -8.95 -40.67
N VAL A 28 5.09 -8.67 -40.70
CA VAL A 28 6.12 -9.50 -40.08
C VAL A 28 6.38 -8.98 -38.67
N TYR A 29 6.25 -9.84 -37.66
CA TYR A 29 6.39 -9.44 -36.25
C TYR A 29 7.74 -8.80 -35.95
N ASP A 30 8.84 -9.37 -36.47
CA ASP A 30 10.19 -8.85 -36.21
C ASP A 30 10.37 -7.41 -36.71
N ASP A 31 9.70 -7.04 -37.79
CA ASP A 31 9.71 -5.68 -38.34
C ASP A 31 8.81 -4.71 -37.56
N GLN A 32 7.87 -5.23 -36.75
CA GLN A 32 7.06 -4.42 -35.82
C GLN A 32 7.83 -4.04 -34.55
N VAL A 33 8.83 -4.82 -34.15
CA VAL A 33 9.55 -4.66 -32.87
C VAL A 33 10.12 -3.25 -32.66
N PRO A 34 10.78 -2.61 -33.65
CA PRO A 34 11.28 -1.24 -33.49
C PRO A 34 10.16 -0.22 -33.22
N GLY A 35 9.03 -0.34 -33.93
CA GLY A 35 7.87 0.52 -33.73
C GLY A 35 7.22 0.34 -32.36
N ILE A 36 7.09 -0.91 -31.91
CA ILE A 36 6.60 -1.25 -30.56
C ILE A 36 7.51 -0.64 -29.49
N ASN A 37 8.83 -0.83 -29.60
CA ASN A 37 9.80 -0.28 -28.65
C ASN A 37 9.71 1.25 -28.59
N LEU A 38 9.59 1.91 -29.74
CA LEU A 38 9.44 3.36 -29.82
C LEU A 38 8.15 3.84 -29.13
N ALA A 39 7.05 3.12 -29.35
CA ALA A 39 5.77 3.43 -28.72
C ALA A 39 5.83 3.26 -27.19
N ILE A 40 6.49 2.21 -26.69
CA ILE A 40 6.70 1.98 -25.26
C ILE A 40 7.51 3.14 -24.65
N VAL A 41 8.60 3.56 -25.29
CA VAL A 41 9.39 4.71 -24.83
C VAL A 41 8.53 5.98 -24.75
N GLY A 42 7.66 6.20 -25.75
CA GLY A 42 6.70 7.30 -25.75
C GLY A 42 5.74 7.29 -24.56
N VAL A 43 5.14 6.13 -24.26
CA VAL A 43 4.26 5.94 -23.11
C VAL A 43 4.99 6.20 -21.79
N VAL A 44 6.20 5.67 -21.62
CA VAL A 44 7.01 5.86 -20.41
C VAL A 44 7.31 7.36 -20.20
N LEU A 45 7.70 8.07 -21.26
CA LEU A 45 7.99 9.52 -21.21
C LEU A 45 6.75 10.34 -20.81
N ALA A 46 5.60 10.07 -21.42
CA ALA A 46 4.35 10.78 -21.12
C ALA A 46 3.91 10.55 -19.66
N ASN A 47 4.01 9.31 -19.17
CA ASN A 47 3.68 8.99 -17.78
C ASN A 47 4.67 9.62 -16.78
N ALA A 48 5.96 9.64 -17.10
CA ALA A 48 6.97 10.31 -16.29
C ALA A 48 6.66 11.81 -16.14
N ALA A 49 6.20 12.47 -17.20
CA ALA A 49 5.75 13.86 -17.15
C ALA A 49 4.60 14.06 -16.13
N GLY A 50 3.61 13.16 -16.14
CA GLY A 50 2.50 13.17 -15.19
C GLY A 50 2.94 12.97 -13.73
N VAL A 51 3.81 11.99 -13.48
CA VAL A 51 4.38 11.74 -12.14
C VAL A 51 5.14 12.96 -11.63
N LEU A 52 6.01 13.55 -12.45
CA LEU A 52 6.78 14.73 -12.07
C LEU A 52 5.89 15.94 -11.79
N LEU A 53 4.85 16.15 -12.60
CA LEU A 53 3.87 17.21 -12.37
C LEU A 53 3.13 17.02 -11.04
N LEU A 54 2.70 15.80 -10.73
CA LEU A 54 2.03 15.48 -9.46
C LEU A 54 2.95 15.70 -8.26
N LEU A 55 4.20 15.26 -8.33
CA LEU A 55 5.18 15.46 -7.25
C LEU A 55 5.48 16.94 -7.03
N ALA A 56 5.68 17.70 -8.11
CA ALA A 56 5.90 19.14 -8.03
C ALA A 56 4.67 19.88 -7.50
N GLY A 57 3.47 19.50 -7.95
CA GLY A 57 2.20 20.03 -7.46
C GLY A 57 2.00 19.77 -5.97
N ARG A 58 2.21 18.53 -5.51
CA ARG A 58 2.14 18.16 -4.09
C ARG A 58 3.10 18.97 -3.24
N ARG A 59 4.36 19.13 -3.67
CA ARG A 59 5.35 19.96 -2.95
C ARG A 59 4.88 21.41 -2.87
N SER A 60 4.44 21.99 -3.98
CA SER A 60 3.98 23.38 -4.02
C SER A 60 2.76 23.63 -3.13
N VAL A 61 1.78 22.72 -3.14
CA VAL A 61 0.61 22.78 -2.26
C VAL A 61 1.02 22.65 -0.80
N THR A 62 1.88 21.69 -0.45
CA THR A 62 2.39 21.52 0.92
C THR A 62 3.09 22.78 1.42
N THR A 63 3.98 23.38 0.62
CA THR A 63 4.67 24.62 1.01
C THR A 63 3.68 25.75 1.29
N ARG A 64 2.69 25.95 0.41
CA ARG A 64 1.66 26.99 0.61
C ARG A 64 0.77 26.70 1.81
N ARG A 65 0.37 25.44 1.98
CA ARG A 65 -0.44 24.99 3.11
C ARG A 65 0.29 25.26 4.43
N VAL A 66 1.57 24.92 4.53
CA VAL A 66 2.40 25.16 5.73
C VAL A 66 2.58 26.66 5.97
N ALA A 67 2.74 27.47 4.93
CA ALA A 67 2.86 28.92 5.07
C ALA A 67 1.59 29.57 5.65
N VAL A 68 0.40 29.03 5.33
CA VAL A 68 -0.89 29.59 5.78
C VAL A 68 -1.37 28.98 7.10
N LEU A 69 -1.28 27.66 7.25
CA LEU A 69 -1.86 26.93 8.38
C LEU A 69 -0.83 26.49 9.42
N GLY A 70 0.46 26.75 9.18
CA GLY A 70 1.54 26.16 9.95
C GLY A 70 1.80 24.69 9.59
N ALA A 71 2.89 24.15 10.13
CA ALA A 71 3.19 22.73 10.02
C ALA A 71 2.20 21.93 10.87
N VAL A 72 1.66 20.84 10.33
CA VAL A 72 0.91 19.87 11.16
C VAL A 72 1.92 19.26 12.12
N PRO A 73 1.68 19.28 13.44
CA PRO A 73 2.51 18.55 14.38
C PRO A 73 2.50 17.09 13.97
N VAL A 74 3.67 16.53 13.64
CA VAL A 74 3.80 15.07 13.55
C VAL A 74 3.62 14.58 14.97
N ALA A 75 2.41 14.15 15.31
CA ALA A 75 2.17 13.47 16.56
C ALA A 75 3.06 12.22 16.56
N GLN A 76 4.16 12.26 17.31
CA GLN A 76 4.80 11.03 17.74
C GLN A 76 3.80 10.38 18.67
N GLU A 77 2.92 9.57 18.10
CA GLU A 77 2.04 8.72 18.88
C GLU A 77 2.95 7.74 19.61
N LYS A 78 3.32 8.10 20.85
CA LYS A 78 3.80 7.13 21.82
C LYS A 78 2.63 6.22 22.06
N VAL A 79 2.51 5.16 21.26
CA VAL A 79 1.57 4.09 21.50
C VAL A 79 1.90 3.59 22.89
N ALA A 80 1.05 3.91 23.85
CA ALA A 80 1.19 3.38 25.19
C ALA A 80 1.04 1.86 25.06
N THR A 81 2.13 1.13 25.28
CA THR A 81 2.05 -0.32 25.41
C THR A 81 1.19 -0.59 26.64
N ILE A 82 -0.09 -0.86 26.43
CA ILE A 82 -0.98 -1.31 27.49
C ILE A 82 -0.56 -2.74 27.81
N THR A 83 0.31 -2.90 28.81
CA THR A 83 0.60 -4.19 29.39
C THR A 83 -0.68 -4.68 30.06
N ALA A 84 -1.42 -5.58 29.41
CA ALA A 84 -2.57 -6.22 30.04
C ALA A 84 -2.06 -6.97 31.29
N PRO A 85 -2.68 -6.75 32.48
CA PRO A 85 -2.35 -7.53 33.67
C PRO A 85 -2.48 -9.02 33.35
N ALA A 86 -1.50 -9.83 33.75
CA ALA A 86 -1.61 -11.27 33.65
C ALA A 86 -2.44 -11.77 34.84
N SER A 87 -3.65 -12.28 34.60
CA SER A 87 -4.37 -12.97 35.69
C SER A 87 -5.15 -14.19 35.25
N SER A 88 -5.59 -14.27 34.00
CA SER A 88 -6.35 -15.43 33.56
C SER A 88 -5.47 -16.54 32.99
N ALA A 89 -5.47 -17.70 33.63
CA ALA A 89 -4.96 -18.96 33.06
C ALA A 89 -5.92 -19.54 32.00
N HIS A 90 -7.14 -19.02 31.93
CA HIS A 90 -8.20 -19.48 31.04
C HIS A 90 -7.92 -19.00 29.60
N LEU A 91 -7.82 -19.95 28.67
CA LEU A 91 -7.59 -19.70 27.26
C LEU A 91 -8.88 -19.86 26.48
N VAL A 92 -9.20 -18.87 25.65
CA VAL A 92 -10.44 -18.82 24.88
C VAL A 92 -10.15 -18.59 23.40
N GLY A 93 -10.99 -19.16 22.53
CA GLY A 93 -10.87 -18.98 21.09
C GLY A 93 -12.13 -19.43 20.35
N GLY A 94 -12.68 -18.52 19.54
CA GLY A 94 -13.86 -18.80 18.72
C GLY A 94 -13.60 -19.80 17.60
N GLU A 95 -14.67 -20.43 17.11
CA GLU A 95 -14.64 -21.25 15.90
C GLU A 95 -14.20 -20.42 14.68
N GLY A 96 -13.35 -20.99 13.83
CA GLY A 96 -12.84 -20.32 12.62
C GLY A 96 -11.76 -19.25 12.86
N LEU A 97 -11.37 -18.97 14.11
CA LEU A 97 -10.33 -17.99 14.42
C LEU A 97 -8.93 -18.61 14.40
N THR A 98 -7.95 -17.81 13.96
CA THR A 98 -6.53 -18.20 13.86
C THR A 98 -5.77 -18.07 15.18
N HIS A 99 -6.32 -17.32 16.14
CA HIS A 99 -5.65 -17.04 17.40
C HIS A 99 -6.50 -17.44 18.60
N PHE A 100 -5.83 -17.88 19.67
CA PHE A 100 -6.42 -18.00 20.99
C PHE A 100 -5.85 -16.93 21.93
N HIS A 101 -6.66 -16.58 22.92
CA HIS A 101 -6.45 -15.43 23.80
C HIS A 101 -6.52 -15.88 25.25
N ARG A 102 -5.96 -15.09 26.18
CA ARG A 102 -6.44 -15.15 27.56
C ARG A 102 -7.87 -14.62 27.62
N ALA A 103 -8.68 -15.13 28.55
CA ALA A 103 -10.04 -14.66 28.76
C ALA A 103 -10.11 -13.16 29.11
N ASP A 104 -9.07 -12.60 29.73
CA ASP A 104 -8.96 -11.17 30.08
C ASP A 104 -8.36 -10.29 28.96
N CYS A 105 -8.09 -10.86 27.78
CA CYS A 105 -7.58 -10.09 26.65
C CYS A 105 -8.63 -9.13 26.10
N ALA A 106 -8.24 -7.88 25.82
CA ALA A 106 -9.14 -6.89 25.19
C ALA A 106 -9.78 -7.39 23.88
N MET A 107 -9.11 -8.29 23.15
CA MET A 107 -9.65 -8.90 21.92
C MET A 107 -10.73 -9.98 22.19
N ALA A 108 -10.72 -10.56 23.39
CA ALA A 108 -11.70 -11.54 23.87
C ALA A 108 -12.81 -10.93 24.74
N ALA A 109 -12.64 -9.66 25.17
CA ALA A 109 -13.59 -8.97 26.03
C ALA A 109 -15.01 -8.95 25.43
N GLY A 110 -16.00 -9.34 26.23
CA GLY A 110 -17.41 -9.38 25.83
C GLY A 110 -17.78 -10.51 24.87
N ARG A 111 -16.90 -11.51 24.68
CA ARG A 111 -17.16 -12.67 23.82
C ARG A 111 -17.31 -13.94 24.64
N GLU A 112 -18.31 -14.74 24.32
CA GLU A 112 -18.58 -16.03 24.94
C GLU A 112 -17.95 -17.15 24.10
N TRP A 113 -16.62 -17.22 24.10
CA TRP A 113 -15.91 -18.32 23.46
C TRP A 113 -15.65 -19.46 24.43
N PRO A 114 -15.64 -20.72 23.95
CA PRO A 114 -15.35 -21.84 24.80
C PRO A 114 -13.92 -21.72 25.34
N GLU A 115 -13.78 -22.00 26.62
CA GLU A 115 -12.49 -22.20 27.25
C GLU A 115 -11.94 -23.57 26.86
N LEU A 116 -10.70 -23.61 26.37
CA LEU A 116 -10.05 -24.83 25.96
C LEU A 116 -8.57 -24.81 26.41
N ASP A 117 -8.01 -26.00 26.62
CA ASP A 117 -6.58 -26.11 26.87
C ASP A 117 -5.77 -25.65 25.65
N ARG A 118 -4.54 -25.20 25.89
CA ARG A 118 -3.58 -24.80 24.86
C ARG A 118 -3.45 -25.87 23.76
N SER A 119 -3.31 -27.13 24.14
CA SER A 119 -3.16 -28.24 23.21
C SER A 119 -4.40 -28.46 22.32
N ALA A 120 -5.59 -28.09 22.78
CA ALA A 120 -6.81 -28.14 21.98
C ALA A 120 -6.87 -26.98 20.97
N HIS A 121 -6.44 -25.77 21.36
CA HIS A 121 -6.31 -24.65 20.44
C HIS A 121 -5.28 -24.93 19.33
N GLU A 122 -4.11 -25.44 19.70
CA GLU A 122 -3.04 -25.76 18.75
C GLU A 122 -3.45 -26.88 17.78
N ARG A 123 -4.12 -27.94 18.26
CA ARG A 123 -4.69 -28.98 17.38
C ARG A 123 -5.75 -28.46 16.42
N ALA A 124 -6.48 -27.43 16.82
CA ALA A 124 -7.44 -26.72 15.96
C ALA A 124 -6.76 -25.72 15.00
N GLY A 125 -5.42 -25.71 14.91
CA GLY A 125 -4.66 -24.83 14.02
C GLY A 125 -4.53 -23.39 14.51
N ARG A 126 -4.87 -23.11 15.77
CA ARG A 126 -4.79 -21.77 16.35
C ARG A 126 -3.41 -21.51 16.96
N THR A 127 -3.01 -20.24 16.98
CA THR A 127 -1.73 -19.79 17.56
C THR A 127 -1.96 -18.76 18.67
N ALA A 128 -0.99 -18.59 19.56
CA ALA A 128 -1.09 -17.64 20.66
C ALA A 128 -1.24 -16.19 20.13
N CYS A 129 -2.17 -15.42 20.69
CA CYS A 129 -2.35 -14.02 20.33
C CYS A 129 -1.09 -13.18 20.64
N GLY A 130 -0.61 -12.39 19.69
CA GLY A 130 0.56 -11.53 19.86
C GLY A 130 0.38 -10.35 20.83
N VAL A 131 -0.87 -9.98 21.16
CA VAL A 131 -1.20 -8.88 22.09
C VAL A 131 -1.10 -9.36 23.53
N CYS A 132 -1.88 -10.37 23.90
CA CYS A 132 -1.86 -10.88 25.27
C CYS A 132 -0.68 -11.83 25.51
N LYS A 133 -0.17 -12.56 24.51
CA LYS A 133 0.89 -13.57 24.63
C LYS A 133 0.57 -14.56 25.77
N PRO A 134 -0.53 -15.32 25.65
CA PRO A 134 -0.91 -16.33 26.62
C PRO A 134 0.15 -17.41 26.76
#